data_AF-A0A8E2HEN7-F1
#
_entry.id   AF-A0A8E2HEN7-F1
#
_cell.length_a   1.000
_cell.length_b   1.000
_cell.length_c   1.000
_cell.angle_alpha   90.00
_cell.angle_beta   90.00
_cell.angle_gamma   90.00
#
_symmetry.space_group_name_H-M   'P 1'
#
loop_
_entity.id
_entity.type
_entity.pdbx_description
1 polymer ?
#
loop_
_entity_poly.entity_id
_entity_poly.type
_entity_poly.pdbx_seq_one_letter_code
_entity_poly.pdbx_strand_id
1 'polypeptide(L)'
;MSGAAMAQARGQTPDYIIRGRCVVPGCIEGEALVTRDTISGWGGVSPMTGKIIESRHELNGVSFAGKVLVFPGAKGSSGWSSIFHMTRLAGTAPLALLFNVMTTKAALGAVVLRVPTLTDFDRDPLEIIRSGDLLRVDATQGQISGWRPMA
;
A
#
# COMPACT_ATOMS: atom_id res chain seq x y z
N MET A 1 12.26 10.14 -4.40
CA MET A 1 13.50 9.36 -4.20
C MET A 1 13.82 8.63 -5.50
N SER A 2 15.08 8.58 -5.91
CA SER A 2 15.48 8.27 -7.29
C SER A 2 15.43 6.77 -7.60
N GLY A 3 15.26 6.42 -8.88
CA GLY A 3 15.34 5.02 -9.36
C GLY A 3 16.70 4.34 -9.13
N ALA A 4 17.74 5.09 -8.73
CA ALA A 4 19.07 4.57 -8.47
C ALA A 4 19.15 3.69 -7.20
N ALA A 5 18.42 4.06 -6.13
CA ALA A 5 18.38 3.26 -4.90
C ALA A 5 17.72 1.89 -5.13
N MET A 6 16.68 1.84 -5.99
CA MET A 6 16.04 0.58 -6.40
C MET A 6 16.98 -0.29 -7.23
N ALA A 7 17.68 0.30 -8.19
CA ALA A 7 18.61 -0.44 -9.02
C ALA A 7 19.73 -1.10 -8.19
N GLN A 8 20.20 -0.43 -7.14
CA GLN A 8 21.22 -0.96 -6.24
C GLN A 8 20.68 -2.08 -5.34
N ALA A 9 19.44 -1.97 -4.86
CA ALA A 9 18.79 -3.00 -4.05
C ALA A 9 18.58 -4.33 -4.81
N ARG A 10 18.33 -4.29 -6.13
CA ARG A 10 18.12 -5.50 -6.96
C ARG A 10 19.33 -6.44 -7.02
N GLY A 11 20.53 -5.94 -6.74
CA GLY A 11 21.76 -6.75 -6.65
C GLY A 11 21.99 -7.40 -5.29
N GLN A 12 21.15 -7.11 -4.29
CA GLN A 12 21.31 -7.53 -2.90
C GLN A 12 20.17 -8.46 -2.48
N THR A 13 20.47 -9.43 -1.61
CA THR A 13 19.46 -10.26 -0.96
C THR A 13 18.52 -9.37 -0.13
N PRO A 14 17.18 -9.54 -0.22
CA PRO A 14 16.25 -8.76 0.60
C PRO A 14 16.43 -9.05 2.09
N ASP A 15 16.24 -8.03 2.93
CA ASP A 15 16.31 -8.15 4.40
C ASP A 15 15.20 -9.04 4.96
N TYR A 16 14.07 -9.09 4.25
CA TYR A 16 12.94 -9.94 4.58
C TYR A 16 12.08 -10.26 3.35
N ILE A 17 11.41 -11.40 3.43
CA ILE A 17 10.39 -11.85 2.49
C ILE A 17 9.11 -12.14 3.27
N ILE A 18 7.98 -11.69 2.74
CA ILE A 18 6.63 -11.96 3.26
C ILE A 18 5.80 -12.53 2.11
N ARG A 19 4.97 -13.52 2.38
CA ARG A 19 4.04 -14.09 1.40
C ARG A 19 2.61 -13.74 1.76
N GLY A 20 1.78 -13.50 0.76
CA GLY A 20 0.36 -13.21 0.94
C GLY A 20 -0.48 -13.70 -0.22
N ARG A 21 -1.79 -13.77 0.00
CA ARG A 21 -2.77 -14.11 -1.03
C ARG A 21 -2.95 -12.96 -2.02
N CYS A 22 -2.87 -13.29 -3.30
CA CYS A 22 -3.15 -12.36 -4.40
C CYS A 22 -4.63 -11.94 -4.45
N VAL A 23 -4.86 -10.63 -4.57
CA VAL A 23 -6.16 -10.03 -4.86
C VAL A 23 -6.17 -9.41 -6.25
N VAL A 24 -5.14 -8.63 -6.57
CA VAL A 24 -4.92 -8.02 -7.88
C VAL A 24 -3.49 -8.31 -8.31
N PRO A 25 -3.26 -8.98 -9.45
CA PRO A 25 -1.93 -9.36 -9.90
C PRO A 25 -1.12 -8.16 -10.39
N GLY A 26 0.19 -8.36 -10.54
CA GLY A 26 1.13 -7.37 -11.03
C GLY A 26 2.40 -7.33 -10.18
N CYS A 27 3.45 -6.72 -10.73
CA CYS A 27 4.73 -6.54 -10.04
C CYS A 27 5.10 -5.06 -10.08
N ILE A 28 5.40 -4.47 -8.92
CA ILE A 28 5.81 -3.08 -8.82
C ILE A 28 6.87 -2.90 -7.73
N GLU A 29 7.64 -1.84 -7.84
CA GLU A 29 8.61 -1.43 -6.82
C GLU A 29 8.24 -0.03 -6.31
N GLY A 30 8.43 0.19 -5.01
CA GLY A 30 8.12 1.47 -4.40
C GLY A 30 8.50 1.53 -2.93
N GLU A 31 8.59 2.75 -2.42
CA GLU A 31 8.78 3.01 -1.00
C GLU A 31 7.49 2.68 -0.22
N ALA A 32 7.63 2.02 0.92
CA ALA A 32 6.54 1.72 1.82
C ALA A 32 6.05 3.00 2.54
N LEU A 33 4.73 3.13 2.64
CA LEU A 33 4.06 3.98 3.60
C LEU A 33 3.18 3.10 4.48
N VAL A 34 3.57 2.98 5.75
CA VAL A 34 2.95 2.08 6.72
C VAL A 34 2.12 2.91 7.70
N THR A 35 0.93 2.39 8.02
CA THR A 35 0.12 2.88 9.12
C THR A 35 -0.49 1.75 9.93
N ARG A 36 -0.63 1.95 11.25
CA ARG A 36 -1.37 1.10 12.18
C ARG A 36 -2.84 1.49 12.32
N ASP A 37 -3.24 2.64 11.78
CA ASP A 37 -4.63 3.07 11.72
C ASP A 37 -5.35 2.50 10.49
N THR A 38 -6.63 2.18 10.65
CA THR A 38 -7.50 1.85 9.50
C THR A 38 -7.84 3.12 8.71
N ILE A 39 -7.91 2.99 7.38
CA ILE A 39 -8.11 4.14 6.49
C ILE A 39 -9.59 4.29 6.14
N SER A 40 -10.17 5.45 6.47
CA SER A 40 -11.48 5.84 5.95
C SER A 40 -11.35 6.39 4.54
N GLY A 41 -12.21 5.95 3.63
CA GLY A 41 -12.31 6.55 2.31
C GLY A 41 -13.02 7.90 2.40
N TRP A 42 -14.31 7.87 2.70
CA TRP A 42 -15.13 9.08 2.78
C TRP A 42 -14.71 9.95 3.96
N GLY A 43 -14.35 11.21 3.67
CA GLY A 43 -13.86 12.17 4.66
C GLY A 43 -12.49 11.85 5.28
N GLY A 44 -11.85 10.73 4.90
CA GLY A 44 -10.54 10.34 5.42
C GLY A 44 -9.40 10.48 4.41
N VAL A 45 -9.71 10.56 3.12
CA VAL A 45 -8.74 10.75 2.05
C VAL A 45 -9.17 11.87 1.11
N SER A 46 -8.22 12.70 0.67
CA SER A 46 -8.36 13.61 -0.45
C SER A 46 -8.00 12.89 -1.75
N PRO A 47 -8.97 12.60 -2.65
CA PRO A 47 -8.68 11.91 -3.91
C PRO A 47 -7.73 12.70 -4.80
N MET A 48 -7.82 14.02 -4.80
CA MET A 48 -7.06 14.87 -5.71
C MET A 48 -5.57 14.96 -5.36
N THR A 49 -5.19 14.62 -4.13
CA THR A 49 -3.81 14.73 -3.66
C THR A 49 -3.25 13.40 -3.14
N GLY A 50 -4.08 12.36 -3.05
CA GLY A 50 -3.73 11.08 -2.44
C GLY A 50 -3.33 11.23 -0.96
N LYS A 51 -3.83 12.26 -0.26
CA LYS A 51 -3.48 12.55 1.13
C LYS A 51 -4.50 11.98 2.09
N ILE A 52 -4.04 11.45 3.21
CA ILE A 52 -4.91 11.15 4.36
C ILE A 52 -5.24 12.48 5.03
N ILE A 53 -6.53 12.77 5.22
CA ILE A 53 -7.04 14.05 5.75
C ILE A 53 -7.85 13.88 7.04
N GLU A 54 -8.04 12.64 7.50
CA GLU A 54 -8.68 12.39 8.79
C GLU A 54 -7.84 12.96 9.94
N SER A 55 -8.41 13.87 10.73
CA SER A 55 -7.66 14.70 11.70
C SER A 55 -6.94 13.91 12.80
N ARG A 56 -7.45 12.73 13.17
CA ARG A 56 -6.89 11.89 14.24
C ARG A 56 -6.05 10.73 13.73
N HIS A 57 -5.88 10.62 12.42
CA HIS A 57 -5.11 9.54 11.82
C HIS A 57 -3.63 9.90 11.85
N GLU A 58 -2.76 8.94 12.18
CA GLU A 58 -1.33 9.21 12.35
C GLU A 58 -0.62 9.74 11.09
N LEU A 59 -1.17 9.44 9.90
CA LEU A 59 -0.67 9.90 8.61
C LEU A 59 -1.40 11.15 8.10
N ASN A 60 -2.05 11.93 8.98
CA ASN A 60 -2.72 13.17 8.57
C ASN A 60 -1.77 14.10 7.79
N GLY A 61 -2.19 14.52 6.60
CA GLY A 61 -1.42 15.37 5.69
C GLY A 61 -0.42 14.62 4.81
N VAL A 62 -0.15 13.34 5.07
CA VAL A 62 0.80 12.51 4.31
C VAL A 62 0.12 11.92 3.07
N SER A 63 0.83 11.91 1.95
CA SER A 63 0.35 11.33 0.69
C SER A 63 0.84 9.90 0.48
N PHE A 64 -0.07 9.00 0.09
CA PHE A 64 0.23 7.64 -0.36
C PHE A 64 0.49 7.55 -1.87
N ALA A 65 0.30 8.65 -2.61
CA ALA A 65 0.48 8.66 -4.06
C ALA A 65 1.91 8.22 -4.42
N GLY A 66 2.04 7.24 -5.31
CA GLY A 66 3.36 6.74 -5.73
C GLY A 66 4.10 5.92 -4.66
N LYS A 67 3.43 5.46 -3.60
CA LYS A 67 4.00 4.62 -2.54
C LYS A 67 3.28 3.27 -2.43
N VAL A 68 3.92 2.28 -1.82
CA VAL A 68 3.27 1.01 -1.43
C VAL A 68 2.57 1.25 -0.10
N LEU A 69 1.23 1.23 -0.08
CA LEU A 69 0.45 1.54 1.12
C LEU A 69 0.18 0.27 1.92
N VAL A 70 0.64 0.26 3.18
CA VAL A 70 0.51 -0.86 4.12
C VAL A 70 -0.34 -0.42 5.31
N PHE A 71 -1.45 -1.11 5.56
CA PHE A 71 -2.44 -0.68 6.56
C PHE A 71 -3.29 -1.85 7.06
N PRO A 72 -3.95 -1.78 8.22
CA PRO A 72 -4.72 -2.91 8.76
C PRO A 72 -5.93 -3.25 7.88
N GLY A 73 -6.63 -2.24 7.36
CA GLY A 73 -7.79 -2.42 6.51
C GLY A 73 -8.64 -1.15 6.34
N ALA A 74 -9.71 -1.29 5.56
CA ALA A 74 -10.65 -0.21 5.28
C ALA A 74 -11.66 -0.02 6.43
N LYS A 75 -11.87 1.22 6.87
CA LYS A 75 -12.98 1.58 7.79
C LYS A 75 -14.03 2.46 7.10
N GLY A 76 -15.22 2.52 7.70
CA GLY A 76 -16.37 3.26 7.16
C GLY A 76 -17.20 2.45 6.16
N SER A 77 -17.97 3.18 5.33
CA SER A 77 -18.98 2.62 4.42
C SER A 77 -18.40 2.11 3.10
N SER A 78 -19.26 1.53 2.25
CA SER A 78 -18.91 1.10 0.88
C SER A 78 -18.41 2.23 -0.03
N GLY A 79 -18.59 3.51 0.35
CA GLY A 79 -18.02 4.66 -0.35
C GLY A 79 -16.49 4.63 -0.43
N TRP A 80 -15.82 3.78 0.36
CA TRP A 80 -14.38 3.53 0.29
C TRP A 80 -13.90 3.23 -1.12
N SER A 81 -14.57 2.30 -1.83
CA SER A 81 -14.17 1.92 -3.18
C SER A 81 -14.31 3.07 -4.18
N SER A 82 -15.34 3.92 -4.03
CA SER A 82 -15.54 5.08 -4.89
C SER A 82 -14.46 6.14 -4.68
N ILE A 83 -14.08 6.42 -3.43
CA ILE A 83 -13.01 7.37 -3.10
C ILE A 83 -11.67 6.91 -3.68
N PHE A 84 -11.31 5.64 -3.46
CA PHE A 84 -10.05 5.10 -4.00
C PHE A 84 -10.10 4.94 -5.53
N HIS A 85 -11.27 4.70 -6.12
CA HIS A 85 -11.38 4.79 -7.58
C HIS A 85 -11.05 6.21 -8.08
N MET A 86 -11.52 7.26 -7.39
CA MET A 86 -11.20 8.64 -7.74
C MET A 86 -9.71 8.97 -7.60
N THR A 87 -8.99 8.41 -6.61
CA THR A 87 -7.52 8.62 -6.52
C THR A 87 -6.82 8.08 -7.76
N ARG A 88 -7.27 6.93 -8.30
CA ARG A 88 -6.76 6.41 -9.56
C ARG A 88 -7.03 7.35 -10.73
N LEU A 89 -8.27 7.83 -10.86
CA LEU A 89 -8.64 8.77 -11.93
C LEU A 89 -7.85 10.09 -11.84
N ALA A 90 -7.53 10.53 -10.63
CA ALA A 90 -6.74 11.72 -10.37
C ALA A 90 -5.21 11.51 -10.51
N GLY A 91 -4.75 10.27 -10.77
CA GLY A 91 -3.32 9.96 -10.87
C GLY A 91 -2.58 9.95 -9.53
N THR A 92 -3.30 9.83 -8.41
CA THR A 92 -2.77 9.89 -7.02
C THR A 92 -2.93 8.57 -6.26
N ALA A 93 -3.24 7.49 -6.95
CA ALA A 93 -3.32 6.16 -6.36
C ALA A 93 -1.97 5.72 -5.75
N PRO A 94 -2.00 4.84 -4.74
CA PRO A 94 -0.79 4.14 -4.31
C PRO A 94 -0.29 3.22 -5.42
N LEU A 95 0.98 2.83 -5.38
CA LEU A 95 1.57 1.86 -6.30
C LEU A 95 1.08 0.44 -6.05
N ALA A 96 0.81 0.09 -4.79
CA ALA A 96 0.30 -1.20 -4.37
C ALA A 96 -0.44 -1.06 -3.03
N LEU A 97 -1.32 -2.03 -2.73
CA LEU A 97 -2.02 -2.15 -1.46
C LEU A 97 -1.62 -3.44 -0.74
N LEU A 98 -1.23 -3.32 0.53
CA LEU A 98 -0.97 -4.43 1.44
C LEU A 98 -1.84 -4.25 2.68
N PHE A 99 -2.78 -5.16 2.93
CA PHE A 99 -3.66 -5.05 4.12
C PHE A 99 -4.05 -6.39 4.73
N ASN A 100 -4.37 -6.38 6.03
CA ASN A 100 -4.64 -7.60 6.79
C ASN A 100 -6.12 -7.99 6.80
N VAL A 101 -7.03 -7.01 6.87
CA VAL A 101 -8.46 -7.26 7.03
C VAL A 101 -9.18 -7.05 5.70
N MET A 102 -9.45 -8.17 5.04
CA MET A 102 -10.28 -8.18 3.84
C MET A 102 -11.76 -7.95 4.18
N THR A 103 -12.36 -6.95 3.52
CA THR A 103 -13.83 -6.73 3.54
C THR A 103 -14.32 -6.47 2.12
N THR A 104 -15.61 -6.64 1.84
CA THR A 104 -16.17 -6.48 0.49
C THR A 104 -15.85 -5.10 -0.13
N LYS A 105 -15.81 -4.05 0.70
CA LYS A 105 -15.42 -2.68 0.28
C LYS A 105 -13.92 -2.57 -0.07
N ALA A 106 -13.05 -3.22 0.71
CA ALA A 106 -11.61 -3.24 0.44
C ALA A 106 -11.32 -4.07 -0.82
N ALA A 107 -11.99 -5.22 -0.98
CA ALA A 107 -11.91 -6.04 -2.18
C ALA A 107 -12.31 -5.25 -3.44
N LEU A 108 -13.48 -4.60 -3.41
CA LEU A 108 -13.95 -3.81 -4.54
C LEU A 108 -12.99 -2.65 -4.83
N GLY A 109 -12.54 -1.93 -3.79
CA GLY A 109 -11.61 -0.82 -3.95
C GLY A 109 -10.26 -1.25 -4.55
N ALA A 110 -9.71 -2.39 -4.14
CA ALA A 110 -8.50 -2.95 -4.75
C ALA A 110 -8.68 -3.23 -6.25
N VAL A 111 -9.80 -3.87 -6.63
CA VAL A 111 -10.10 -4.18 -8.04
C VAL A 111 -10.24 -2.92 -8.89
N VAL A 112 -10.93 -1.89 -8.41
CA VAL A 112 -11.14 -0.65 -9.19
C VAL A 112 -9.92 0.28 -9.23
N LEU A 113 -8.98 0.13 -8.28
CA LEU A 113 -7.67 0.79 -8.31
C LEU A 113 -6.74 0.20 -9.37
N ARG A 114 -6.85 -1.10 -9.65
CA ARG A 114 -5.99 -1.83 -10.59
C ARG A 114 -4.50 -1.72 -10.25
N VAL A 115 -4.19 -1.81 -8.96
CA VAL A 115 -2.82 -1.81 -8.44
C VAL A 115 -2.52 -3.18 -7.81
N PRO A 116 -1.28 -3.69 -7.89
CA PRO A 116 -0.89 -4.92 -7.20
C PRO A 116 -1.37 -4.92 -5.75
N THR A 117 -2.08 -5.99 -5.36
CA THR A 117 -2.71 -6.05 -4.04
C THR A 117 -2.55 -7.44 -3.43
N LEU A 118 -2.09 -7.47 -2.17
CA LEU A 118 -1.96 -8.68 -1.35
C LEU A 118 -2.69 -8.53 -0.01
N THR A 119 -3.15 -9.66 0.54
CA THR A 119 -3.79 -9.82 1.86
C THR A 119 -3.40 -11.17 2.46
N ASP A 120 -3.87 -11.48 3.67
CA ASP A 120 -3.77 -12.81 4.30
C ASP A 120 -2.32 -13.33 4.32
N PHE A 121 -1.45 -12.54 4.94
CA PHE A 121 -0.02 -12.76 4.94
C PHE A 121 0.42 -13.87 5.89
N ASP A 122 1.51 -14.56 5.55
CA ASP A 122 2.15 -15.55 6.42
C ASP A 122 2.75 -14.93 7.69
N ARG A 123 3.07 -13.65 7.63
CA ARG A 123 3.56 -12.82 8.72
C ARG A 123 2.93 -11.44 8.63
N ASP A 124 2.60 -10.83 9.77
CA ASP A 124 1.97 -9.51 9.75
C ASP A 124 2.90 -8.44 9.12
N PRO A 125 2.53 -7.85 7.97
CA PRO A 125 3.34 -6.82 7.32
C PRO A 125 3.50 -5.56 8.19
N LEU A 126 2.57 -5.27 9.10
CA LEU A 126 2.63 -4.10 9.98
C LEU A 126 3.70 -4.22 11.08
N GLU A 127 4.17 -5.44 11.36
CA GLU A 127 5.24 -5.70 12.33
C GLU A 127 6.63 -5.78 11.69
N ILE A 128 6.70 -5.92 10.36
CA ILE A 128 7.95 -6.17 9.64
C ILE A 128 8.35 -4.98 8.78
N ILE A 129 7.40 -4.43 8.03
CA ILE A 129 7.62 -3.35 7.07
C ILE A 129 7.59 -2.02 7.84
N ARG A 130 8.54 -1.15 7.54
CA ARG A 130 8.61 0.22 8.07
C ARG A 130 8.40 1.23 6.95
N SER A 131 7.80 2.37 7.26
CA SER A 131 7.75 3.49 6.33
C SER A 131 9.16 3.88 5.89
N GLY A 132 9.36 4.07 4.59
CA GLY A 132 10.68 4.30 3.99
C GLY A 132 11.37 3.02 3.50
N ASP A 133 10.94 1.83 3.92
CA ASP A 133 11.46 0.58 3.37
C ASP A 133 11.19 0.51 1.87
N LEU A 134 12.15 -0.03 1.15
CA LEU A 134 12.09 -0.20 -0.27
C LEU A 134 11.47 -1.56 -0.55
N LEU A 135 10.36 -1.61 -1.27
CA LEU A 135 9.63 -2.85 -1.51
C LEU A 135 9.58 -3.20 -2.98
N ARG A 136 9.73 -4.49 -3.27
CA ARG A 136 9.23 -5.13 -4.48
C ARG A 136 8.01 -5.96 -4.12
N VAL A 137 6.86 -5.59 -4.67
CA VAL A 137 5.60 -6.32 -4.50
C VAL A 137 5.32 -7.08 -5.79
N ASP A 138 5.52 -8.40 -5.77
CA ASP A 138 5.09 -9.30 -6.83
C ASP A 138 3.79 -9.97 -6.39
N ALA A 139 2.68 -9.28 -6.64
CA ALA A 139 1.37 -9.77 -6.27
C ALA A 139 0.96 -11.00 -7.09
N THR A 140 1.46 -11.14 -8.32
CA THR A 140 1.22 -12.33 -9.16
C THR A 140 1.77 -13.60 -8.49
N GLN A 141 2.95 -13.51 -7.88
CA GLN A 141 3.57 -14.61 -7.15
C GLN A 141 3.22 -14.66 -5.65
N GLY A 142 2.45 -13.68 -5.16
CA GLY A 142 2.08 -13.62 -3.74
C GLY A 142 3.25 -13.26 -2.83
N GLN A 143 4.22 -12.46 -3.28
CA GLN A 143 5.48 -12.21 -2.56
C GLN A 143 5.79 -10.71 -2.43
N ILE A 144 6.26 -10.31 -1.24
CA ILE A 144 6.88 -9.03 -0.96
C ILE A 144 8.35 -9.28 -0.61
N SER A 145 9.25 -8.53 -1.23
CA SER A 145 10.67 -8.48 -0.86
C SER A 145 10.99 -7.06 -0.39
N GLY A 146 11.65 -6.90 0.75
CA GLY A 146 11.94 -5.59 1.33
C GLY A 146 13.41 -5.36 1.66
N TRP A 147 13.85 -4.12 1.50
CA TRP A 147 15.19 -3.64 1.83
C TRP A 147 15.08 -2.37 2.68
N ARG A 148 15.83 -2.32 3.78
CA ARG A 148 15.89 -1.14 4.64
C ARG A 148 16.94 -0.17 4.09
N PRO A 149 16.61 1.11 3.86
CA PRO A 149 17.60 2.10 3.48
C PRO A 149 18.71 2.17 4.54
N MET A 150 19.97 2.24 4.09
CA MET A 150 21.06 2.61 4.99
C MET A 150 20.86 4.06 5.44
N ALA A 151 20.91 4.28 6.76
CA ALA A 151 20.77 5.60 7.38
C ALA A 151 21.95 6.52 7.03
#